data_AF-A0A9P6B6R4-F1
#
_entry.id   AF-A0A9P6B6R4-F1
#
_cell.length_a   1.000
_cell.length_b   1.000
_cell.length_c   1.000
_cell.angle_alpha   90.00
_cell.angle_beta   90.00
_cell.angle_gamma   90.00
#
_symmetry.space_group_name_H-M   'P 1'
#
loop_
_entity.id
_entity.type
_entity.pdbx_description
1 polymer ?
#
loop_
_entity_poly.entity_id
_entity_poly.type
_entity_poly.pdbx_seq_one_letter_code
_entity_poly.pdbx_strand_id
1 'polypeptide(L)' 'MGKGSSPIFVSFLLLRGYGIHVSLSIVHGSLARAGKVKSQTPKVDPQEKKKTPKGRAKKRIVYNRRFVNVTTLPGGKRRM' A
#
# COMPACT_ATOMS: atom_id res chain seq x y z
N MET A 1 -19.44 60.44 -32.09
CA MET A 1 -20.33 60.80 -30.96
C MET A 1 -20.63 59.51 -30.20
N GLY A 2 -19.82 59.15 -29.20
CA GLY A 2 -20.09 59.39 -27.76
C GLY A 2 -21.10 58.36 -27.25
N LYS A 3 -20.91 57.53 -26.22
CA LYS A 3 -20.10 57.56 -24.98
C LYS A 3 -19.92 56.05 -24.59
N GLY A 4 -18.81 55.55 -24.07
CA GLY A 4 -18.17 55.99 -22.84
C GLY A 4 -18.93 55.48 -21.60
N SER A 5 -19.18 54.17 -21.48
CA SER A 5 -19.83 53.56 -20.31
C SER A 5 -18.81 52.75 -19.50
N SER A 6 -18.57 53.23 -18.30
CA SER A 6 -17.56 52.90 -17.29
C SER A 6 -17.39 51.40 -16.97
N PRO A 7 -16.16 50.88 -16.76
CA PRO A 7 -15.91 49.50 -16.36
C PRO A 7 -15.97 49.30 -14.82
N ILE A 8 -16.86 50.02 -14.13
CA ILE A 8 -16.86 50.11 -12.65
C ILE A 8 -17.94 49.20 -12.03
N PHE A 9 -18.86 48.64 -12.83
CA PHE A 9 -20.01 47.89 -12.30
C PHE A 9 -19.93 46.36 -12.43
N VAL A 10 -18.91 45.82 -13.12
CA VAL A 10 -18.78 44.35 -13.33
C VAL A 10 -17.59 43.75 -12.57
N SER A 11 -16.94 44.52 -11.69
CA SER A 11 -15.84 44.02 -10.84
C SER A 11 -16.26 43.67 -9.40
N PHE A 12 -17.56 43.77 -9.08
CA PHE A 12 -18.12 43.45 -7.75
C PHE A 12 -18.74 42.03 -7.66
N LEU A 13 -18.63 41.23 -8.73
CA LEU A 13 -19.10 39.84 -8.78
C LEU A 13 -17.94 38.85 -8.93
N LEU A 14 -16.78 39.13 -8.33
CA LEU A 14 -15.66 38.18 -8.29
C LEU A 14 -14.96 38.12 -6.92
N LEU A 15 -15.66 38.47 -5.83
CA LEU A 15 -15.07 38.39 -4.47
C LEU A 15 -16.02 37.82 -3.42
N ARG A 16 -17.00 36.99 -3.83
CA ARG A 16 -17.91 36.29 -2.91
C ARG A 16 -17.88 34.76 -3.05
N GLY A 17 -16.73 34.22 -3.48
CA GLY A 17 -16.51 32.78 -3.65
C GLY A 17 -15.39 32.16 -2.82
N TYR A 18 -14.72 32.93 -1.93
CA TYR A 18 -13.73 32.37 -1.00
C TYR A 18 -14.40 32.00 0.34
N GLY A 19 -15.25 30.96 0.28
CA GLY A 19 -15.76 30.27 1.46
C GLY A 19 -14.65 29.45 2.10
N ILE A 20 -13.83 30.10 2.93
CA ILE A 20 -12.93 29.45 3.89
C ILE A 20 -13.81 28.86 5.00
N HIS A 21 -14.17 27.59 4.88
CA HIS A 21 -14.65 26.78 6.01
C HIS A 21 -13.54 25.80 6.40
N VAL A 22 -12.52 26.34 7.06
CA VAL A 22 -11.47 25.55 7.72
C VAL A 22 -11.95 25.26 9.12
N SER A 23 -12.63 24.13 9.30
CA SER A 23 -12.74 23.48 10.61
C SER A 23 -11.78 22.29 10.63
N LEU A 24 -10.61 22.51 11.24
CA LEU A 24 -9.69 21.46 11.64
C LEU A 24 -10.46 20.40 12.44
N SER A 25 -10.62 19.21 11.87
CA SER A 25 -10.67 17.99 12.65
C SER A 25 -9.30 17.33 12.57
N ILE A 26 -8.59 17.37 13.70
CA ILE A 26 -7.40 16.55 13.93
C ILE A 26 -7.89 15.13 14.14
N VAL A 27 -8.07 14.41 13.04
CA VAL A 27 -8.12 12.95 13.03
C VAL A 27 -6.89 12.52 12.25
N HIS A 28 -5.88 12.01 12.95
CA HIS A 28 -4.60 11.66 12.33
C HIS A 28 -4.80 10.55 11.27
N GLY A 29 -4.84 10.96 10.01
CA GLY A 29 -4.82 10.09 8.84
C GLY A 29 -5.98 10.34 7.88
N SER A 30 -5.68 10.97 6.73
CA SER A 30 -6.62 11.00 5.60
C SER A 30 -6.82 9.58 5.04
N LEU A 31 -8.07 9.12 4.94
CA LEU A 31 -8.42 7.83 4.32
C LEU A 31 -8.01 7.72 2.85
N ALA A 32 -7.71 8.84 2.19
CA ALA A 32 -7.28 8.92 0.79
C ALA A 32 -6.06 8.04 0.42
N ARG A 33 -5.28 7.59 1.41
CA ARG A 33 -4.10 6.72 1.19
C ARG A 33 -4.37 5.24 1.52
N ALA A 34 -5.58 4.89 1.94
CA ALA A 34 -5.93 3.51 2.26
C ALA A 34 -5.83 2.62 1.00
N GLY A 35 -5.19 1.45 1.13
CA GLY A 35 -5.09 0.49 0.04
C GLY A 35 -4.11 0.83 -1.09
N LYS A 36 -3.49 2.02 -1.11
CA LYS A 36 -2.55 2.49 -2.15
C LYS A 36 -1.48 1.44 -2.50
N VAL A 37 -0.91 0.79 -1.50
CA VAL A 37 0.19 -0.16 -1.72
C VAL A 37 -0.29 -1.45 -2.40
N LYS A 38 -1.48 -1.95 -2.06
CA LYS A 38 -2.01 -3.20 -2.61
C LYS A 38 -2.49 -3.05 -4.07
N SER A 39 -2.99 -1.87 -4.43
CA SER A 39 -3.40 -1.57 -5.81
C SER A 39 -2.23 -1.25 -6.74
N GLN A 40 -1.13 -0.72 -6.20
CA GLN A 40 0.08 -0.44 -6.98
C GLN A 40 0.91 -1.67 -7.32
N THR A 41 0.87 -2.73 -6.50
CA THR A 41 1.65 -3.95 -6.75
C THR A 41 1.05 -4.77 -7.89
N PRO A 42 1.86 -5.31 -8.83
CA PRO A 42 1.37 -6.19 -9.88
C PRO A 42 0.74 -7.44 -9.26
N LYS A 43 -0.44 -7.82 -9.78
CA LYS A 43 -1.15 -9.00 -9.29
C LYS A 43 -0.49 -10.25 -9.87
N VAL A 44 0.19 -11.02 -9.02
CA VAL A 44 0.76 -12.31 -9.39
C VAL A 44 -0.23 -13.41 -9.04
N ASP A 45 -0.57 -14.24 -10.03
CA ASP A 45 -1.41 -15.41 -9.83
C ASP A 45 -0.67 -16.51 -9.07
N PRO A 46 -1.38 -17.29 -8.23
CA PRO A 46 -0.76 -18.35 -7.47
C PRO A 46 -0.23 -19.45 -8.40
N GLN A 47 1.08 -19.63 -8.42
CA GLN A 47 1.71 -20.74 -9.14
C GLN A 47 1.19 -22.08 -8.61
N GLU A 48 0.79 -22.98 -9.52
CA GLU A 48 0.45 -24.35 -9.18
C GLU A 48 1.70 -25.07 -8.64
N LYS A 49 1.65 -25.45 -7.36
CA LYS A 49 2.73 -26.17 -6.66
C LYS A 49 2.25 -27.57 -6.30
N LYS A 50 3.15 -28.54 -6.43
CA LYS A 50 2.88 -29.93 -6.02
C LYS A 50 2.47 -29.98 -4.55
N LYS A 51 1.47 -30.81 -4.25
CA LYS A 51 0.94 -30.98 -2.89
C LYS A 51 2.06 -31.51 -1.99
N THR A 52 2.43 -30.74 -0.97
CA THR A 52 3.31 -31.25 0.09
C THR A 52 2.54 -32.28 0.91
N PRO A 53 3.13 -33.46 1.23
CA PRO A 53 2.49 -34.42 2.12
C PRO A 53 2.20 -33.77 3.48
N LYS A 54 1.16 -34.25 4.17
CA LYS A 54 0.70 -33.71 5.45
C LYS A 54 1.08 -34.65 6.61
N GLY A 55 1.05 -34.14 7.84
CA GLY A 55 1.28 -34.92 9.06
C GLY A 55 2.68 -35.53 9.19
N ARG A 56 2.74 -36.83 9.52
CA ARG A 56 3.97 -37.57 9.81
C ARG A 56 4.96 -37.59 8.64
N ALA A 57 4.46 -37.76 7.42
CA ALA A 57 5.31 -37.78 6.23
C ALA A 57 6.06 -36.44 6.04
N LYS A 58 5.40 -35.31 6.30
CA LYS A 58 6.05 -33.98 6.27
C LYS A 58 7.14 -33.87 7.33
N LYS A 59 6.87 -34.35 8.55
CA LYS A 59 7.84 -34.29 9.65
C LYS A 59 9.09 -35.11 9.35
N ARG A 60 8.95 -36.29 8.72
CA ARG A 60 10.08 -37.11 8.28
C ARG A 60 10.96 -36.39 7.24
N ILE A 61 10.32 -35.77 6.23
CA ILE A 61 11.04 -34.98 5.20
C ILE A 61 11.76 -33.78 5.82
N VAL A 62 11.12 -33.08 6.77
CA VAL A 62 11.73 -31.92 7.45
C VAL A 62 12.91 -32.34 8.32
N TYR A 63 12.80 -33.45 9.06
CA TYR A 63 13.90 -33.98 9.88
C TYR A 63 15.10 -34.34 9.01
N ASN A 64 14.89 -35.12 7.96
CA ASN A 64 15.96 -35.53 7.05
C ASN A 64 16.64 -34.30 6.41
N ARG A 65 15.86 -33.30 5.98
CA ARG A 65 16.39 -32.05 5.39
C ARG A 65 17.13 -31.15 6.37
N ARG A 66 16.80 -31.18 7.66
CA ARG A 66 17.40 -30.30 8.66
C ARG A 66 18.63 -30.90 9.32
N PHE A 67 18.64 -32.21 9.54
CA PHE A 67 19.60 -32.84 10.44
C PHE A 67 20.39 -33.99 9.81
N VAL A 68 19.79 -34.76 8.90
CA VAL A 68 20.44 -35.98 8.36
C VAL A 68 21.24 -35.68 7.09
N ASN A 69 20.64 -34.95 6.15
CA ASN A 69 21.25 -34.70 4.84
C ASN A 69 22.16 -33.46 4.83
N VAL A 70 22.35 -32.81 5.98
CA VAL A 70 23.09 -31.54 6.09
C VAL A 70 24.13 -31.69 7.19
N THR A 71 25.35 -31.98 6.79
CA THR A 71 26.54 -31.88 7.64
C THR A 71 26.89 -30.41 7.81
N THR A 72 26.33 -29.77 8.83
CA THR A 72 26.89 -28.50 9.32
C THR A 72 28.21 -28.84 10.02
N LEU A 73 29.32 -28.28 9.54
CA LEU A 73 30.61 -28.30 10.24
C LEU A 73 30.39 -27.91 11.72
N PRO A 74 31.13 -28.49 12.68
CA PRO A 74 30.98 -28.17 14.09
C PRO A 74 31.15 -26.66 14.29
N GLY A 75 30.08 -25.97 14.67
CA GLY A 75 30.02 -24.51 14.84
C GLY A 75 29.16 -23.73 13.83
N GLY A 76 28.70 -24.35 12.74
CA GLY A 76 27.88 -23.68 11.72
C GLY A 76 26.38 -23.76 11.99
N LYS A 77 25.76 -22.74 12.61
CA LYS A 77 24.29 -22.68 12.74
C LYS A 77 23.65 -22.44 11.37
N ARG A 78 22.89 -23.43 10.86
CA ARG A 78 22.19 -23.34 9.56
C ARG A 78 21.20 -22.17 9.54
N ARG A 79 21.34 -21.25 8.58
CA ARG A 79 20.31 -20.26 8.24
C ARG A 79 19.24 -20.95 7.39
N MET A 80 18.01 -21.01 7.90
CA MET A 80 16.85 -21.62 7.23
C MET A 80 16.11 -20.59 6.40
#